data_AF-A0A6A4EAR5-F1
#
_entry.id   AF-A0A6A4EAR5-F1
#
_cell.length_a   1.000
_cell.length_b   1.000
_cell.length_c   1.000
_cell.angle_alpha   90.00
_cell.angle_beta   90.00
_cell.angle_gamma   90.00
#
_symmetry.space_group_name_H-M   'P 1'
#
loop_
_entity.id
_entity.type
_entity.pdbx_description
1 polymer ?
#
loop_
_entity_poly.entity_id
_entity_poly.type
_entity_poly.pdbx_seq_one_letter_code
_entity_poly.pdbx_strand_id
1 'polypeptide(L)'
;MDLHRVEGSDSDASTDLDSESHPSSICMPTPAKSGKKRKSVEEEWNDMRPSMLKEKQEADSKRMKIQEQQLVLAVNRDEREAALAEVNLAVMKANAREASIHEKTHLLLARQQLQDAGVNKSDVDKMLPM
;
A
#
# COMPACT_ATOMS: atom_id res chain seq x y z
N MET A 1 24.43 -5.14 -31.00
CA MET A 1 24.00 -5.68 -32.30
C MET A 1 25.04 -6.70 -32.66
N ASP A 2 24.82 -7.98 -32.35
CA ASP A 2 25.65 -9.06 -32.87
C ASP A 2 24.80 -10.32 -33.03
N LEU A 3 24.69 -10.73 -34.29
CA LEU A 3 23.98 -11.89 -34.84
C LEU A 3 25.02 -12.66 -35.66
N HIS A 4 25.31 -13.91 -35.31
CA HIS A 4 25.96 -14.94 -36.16
C HIS A 4 25.51 -16.30 -35.60
N ARG A 5 24.58 -17.07 -36.18
CA ARG A 5 24.58 -17.89 -37.42
C ARG A 5 25.77 -18.84 -37.55
N VAL A 6 25.47 -20.16 -37.62
CA VAL A 6 26.03 -21.26 -38.45
C VAL A 6 25.26 -22.53 -38.00
N GLU A 7 24.24 -23.02 -38.72
CA GLU A 7 24.24 -23.93 -39.90
C GLU A 7 24.98 -25.27 -39.75
N GLY A 8 24.24 -26.35 -40.04
CA GLY A 8 24.74 -27.49 -40.81
C GLY A 8 24.90 -28.82 -40.06
N SER A 9 24.04 -29.80 -40.38
CA SER A 9 24.48 -31.13 -40.85
C SER A 9 23.27 -31.95 -41.28
N ASP A 10 23.09 -32.05 -42.59
CA ASP A 10 22.35 -33.12 -43.26
C ASP A 10 23.10 -34.45 -43.08
N SER A 11 22.37 -35.54 -42.93
CA SER A 11 22.85 -36.88 -43.28
C SER A 11 21.67 -37.79 -43.58
N ASP A 12 21.41 -37.92 -44.88
CA ASP A 12 20.69 -39.04 -45.46
C ASP A 12 21.49 -40.33 -45.27
N ALA A 13 20.82 -41.39 -44.81
CA ALA A 13 21.28 -42.75 -45.01
C ALA A 13 20.05 -43.68 -45.10
N SER A 14 19.60 -43.90 -46.34
CA SER A 14 18.80 -45.07 -46.70
C SER A 14 19.64 -46.33 -46.60
N THR A 15 19.10 -47.36 -45.96
CA THR A 15 19.44 -48.76 -46.26
C THR A 15 18.18 -49.60 -46.13
N ASP A 16 17.67 -50.06 -47.27
CA ASP A 16 16.75 -51.19 -47.39
C ASP A 16 17.43 -52.46 -46.88
N LEU A 17 16.77 -53.23 -46.02
CA LEU A 17 16.96 -54.68 -45.96
C LEU A 17 15.64 -55.37 -45.61
N ASP A 18 15.17 -56.08 -46.62
CA ASP A 18 14.13 -57.10 -46.64
C ASP A 18 14.31 -58.13 -45.52
N SER A 19 13.22 -58.46 -44.83
CA SER A 19 13.04 -59.73 -44.12
C SER A 19 11.56 -59.90 -43.78
N GLU A 20 10.83 -60.51 -44.71
CA GLU A 20 9.58 -61.20 -44.42
C GLU A 20 9.78 -62.16 -43.24
N SER A 21 9.08 -61.89 -42.14
CA SER A 21 8.90 -62.86 -41.06
C SER A 21 7.46 -62.73 -40.57
N HIS A 22 6.62 -63.67 -41.01
CA HIS A 22 5.26 -63.80 -40.53
C HIS A 22 5.27 -64.16 -39.04
N PRO A 23 4.64 -63.38 -38.13
CA PRO A 23 4.34 -63.89 -36.81
C PRO A 23 3.08 -64.75 -36.88
N SER A 24 3.27 -66.06 -36.63
CA SER A 24 2.21 -67.01 -36.32
C SER A 24 1.17 -66.42 -35.38
N SER A 25 -0.11 -66.53 -35.78
CA SER A 25 -1.28 -66.03 -35.05
C SER A 25 -1.39 -66.68 -33.66
N ILE A 26 -0.85 -66.03 -32.65
CA ILE A 26 -1.17 -66.31 -31.25
C ILE A 26 -2.44 -65.52 -30.91
N CYS A 27 -3.56 -66.23 -30.80
CA CYS A 27 -4.82 -65.69 -30.30
C CYS A 27 -4.65 -65.33 -28.82
N MET A 28 -4.31 -64.08 -28.54
CA MET A 28 -4.32 -63.52 -27.19
C MET A 28 -5.74 -63.07 -26.84
N PRO A 29 -6.32 -63.46 -25.69
CA PRO A 29 -7.57 -62.91 -25.23
C PRO A 29 -7.41 -61.40 -25.04
N THR A 30 -8.18 -60.60 -25.79
CA THR A 30 -8.18 -59.15 -25.66
C THR A 30 -8.59 -58.77 -24.23
N PRO A 31 -7.85 -57.88 -23.54
CA PRO A 31 -8.32 -57.38 -22.26
C PRO A 31 -9.64 -56.65 -22.49
N ALA A 32 -10.67 -57.06 -21.75
CA ALA A 32 -11.93 -56.34 -21.71
C ALA A 32 -11.62 -54.87 -21.42
N LYS A 33 -11.91 -53.99 -22.38
CA LYS A 33 -11.74 -52.54 -22.23
C LYS A 33 -12.69 -52.05 -21.13
N SER A 34 -12.26 -52.10 -19.87
CA SER A 34 -12.76 -51.19 -18.84
C SER A 34 -12.13 -49.83 -19.13
N GLY A 35 -12.65 -49.18 -20.18
CA GLY A 35 -12.18 -47.89 -20.66
C GLY A 35 -12.52 -46.78 -19.67
N LYS A 36 -11.76 -46.65 -18.59
CA LYS A 36 -11.62 -45.37 -17.90
C LYS A 36 -10.86 -44.46 -18.86
N LYS A 37 -11.60 -43.70 -19.68
CA LYS A 37 -11.03 -42.61 -20.48
C LYS A 37 -10.25 -41.71 -19.51
N ARG A 38 -8.92 -41.64 -19.67
CA ARG A 38 -8.12 -40.62 -19.01
C ARG A 38 -8.66 -39.28 -19.52
N LYS A 39 -9.07 -38.40 -18.59
CA LYS A 39 -9.50 -37.05 -18.95
C LYS A 39 -8.37 -36.38 -19.73
N SER A 40 -8.75 -35.62 -20.75
CA SER A 40 -7.79 -34.78 -21.45
C SER A 40 -7.20 -33.78 -20.47
N VAL A 41 -5.91 -33.45 -20.63
CA VAL A 41 -5.27 -32.36 -19.88
C VAL A 41 -6.08 -31.06 -20.05
N GLU A 42 -6.63 -30.81 -21.24
CA GLU A 42 -7.49 -29.66 -21.52
C GLU A 42 -8.81 -29.67 -20.72
N GLU A 43 -9.40 -30.85 -20.48
CA GLU A 43 -10.60 -30.98 -19.64
C GLU A 43 -10.26 -30.71 -18.18
N GLU A 44 -9.12 -31.19 -17.70
CA GLU A 44 -8.65 -30.94 -16.33
C GLU A 44 -8.34 -29.44 -16.09
N TRP A 45 -7.70 -28.77 -17.05
CA TRP A 45 -7.50 -27.32 -17.00
C TRP A 45 -8.80 -26.54 -17.07
N ASN A 46 -9.77 -26.97 -17.87
CA ASN A 46 -11.09 -26.33 -17.96
C ASN A 46 -11.92 -26.52 -16.68
N ASP A 47 -11.76 -27.64 -15.97
CA ASP A 47 -12.38 -27.86 -14.65
C ASP A 47 -11.75 -26.94 -13.58
N MET A 48 -10.43 -26.69 -13.63
CA MET A 48 -9.71 -25.88 -12.63
C MET A 48 -9.81 -24.36 -12.86
N ARG A 49 -9.86 -23.91 -14.11
CA ARG A 49 -9.83 -22.48 -14.49
C ARG A 49 -10.93 -21.63 -13.82
N PRO A 50 -12.20 -22.09 -13.71
CA PRO A 50 -13.24 -21.35 -12.99
C PRO A 50 -12.94 -21.18 -11.50
N SER A 51 -12.34 -22.18 -10.86
CA SER A 51 -12.01 -22.10 -9.43
C SER A 51 -10.91 -21.08 -9.17
N MET A 52 -9.85 -21.09 -9.99
CA MET A 52 -8.76 -20.12 -9.88
C MET A 52 -9.24 -18.69 -10.16
N LEU A 53 -10.20 -18.52 -11.08
CA LEU A 53 -10.77 -17.22 -11.39
C LEU A 53 -11.59 -16.67 -10.20
N LYS A 54 -12.38 -17.52 -9.53
CA LYS A 54 -13.11 -17.14 -8.31
C LYS A 54 -12.17 -16.77 -7.17
N GLU A 55 -11.09 -17.54 -6.97
CA GLU A 55 -10.10 -17.25 -5.93
C GLU A 55 -9.40 -15.90 -6.17
N LYS A 56 -9.02 -15.61 -7.42
CA LYS A 56 -8.47 -14.30 -7.79
C LYS A 56 -9.46 -13.17 -7.53
N GLN A 57 -10.72 -13.33 -7.94
CA GLN A 57 -11.75 -12.33 -7.71
C GLN A 57 -12.00 -12.07 -6.22
N GLU A 58 -11.97 -13.11 -5.39
CA GLU A 58 -12.08 -12.99 -3.94
C GLU A 58 -10.87 -12.27 -3.33
N ALA A 59 -9.65 -12.60 -3.78
CA ALA A 59 -8.43 -11.93 -3.36
C ALA A 59 -8.42 -10.44 -3.74
N ASP A 60 -8.88 -10.11 -4.94
CA ASP A 60 -8.98 -8.73 -5.43
C ASP A 60 -10.05 -7.95 -4.63
N SER A 61 -11.19 -8.57 -4.34
CA SER A 61 -12.24 -7.97 -3.50
C SER A 61 -11.74 -7.67 -2.08
N LYS A 62 -11.01 -8.63 -1.47
CA LYS A 62 -10.37 -8.44 -0.16
C LYS A 62 -9.35 -7.29 -0.19
N ARG A 63 -8.50 -7.24 -1.23
CA ARG A 63 -7.52 -6.17 -1.41
C ARG A 63 -8.18 -4.81 -1.53
N MET A 64 -9.24 -4.71 -2.33
CA MET A 64 -9.99 -3.47 -2.52
C MET A 64 -10.59 -2.97 -1.21
N LYS A 65 -11.19 -3.87 -0.42
CA LYS A 65 -11.75 -3.53 0.90
C LYS A 65 -10.68 -3.02 1.87
N ILE A 66 -9.48 -3.60 1.85
CA ILE A 66 -8.36 -3.13 2.69
C ILE A 66 -7.93 -1.73 2.26
N GLN A 67 -7.83 -1.47 0.95
CA GLN A 67 -7.45 -0.15 0.43
C GLN A 67 -8.49 0.92 0.78
N GLU A 68 -9.78 0.60 0.70
CA GLU A 68 -10.85 1.50 1.11
C GLU A 68 -10.74 1.83 2.61
N GLN A 69 -10.52 0.83 3.46
CA GLN A 69 -10.30 1.05 4.90
C GLN A 69 -9.06 1.89 5.18
N GLN A 70 -7.96 1.64 4.47
CA GLN A 70 -6.74 2.43 4.58
C GLN A 70 -6.98 3.90 4.21
N LEU A 71 -7.76 4.15 3.15
CA LEU A 71 -8.12 5.50 2.73
C LEU A 71 -8.96 6.21 3.79
N VAL A 72 -9.97 5.55 4.36
CA VAL A 72 -10.79 6.10 5.44
C VAL A 72 -9.93 6.45 6.66
N LEU A 73 -9.01 5.56 7.05
CA LEU A 73 -8.10 5.82 8.16
C LEU A 73 -7.16 7.00 7.88
N ALA A 74 -6.70 7.16 6.64
CA ALA A 74 -5.86 8.29 6.24
C ALA A 74 -6.64 9.62 6.34
N VAL A 75 -7.86 9.68 5.81
CA VAL A 75 -8.70 10.88 5.91
C VAL A 75 -8.98 11.25 7.37
N ASN A 76 -9.39 10.28 8.20
CA ASN A 76 -9.63 10.52 9.63
C ASN A 76 -8.38 11.01 10.36
N ARG A 77 -7.20 10.54 9.95
CA ARG A 77 -5.93 10.98 10.50
C ARG A 77 -5.67 12.45 10.14
N ASP A 78 -5.84 12.81 8.87
CA ASP A 78 -5.63 14.18 8.39
C ASP A 78 -6.61 15.16 9.07
N GLU A 79 -7.87 14.78 9.22
CA GLU A 79 -8.88 15.56 9.96
C GLU A 79 -8.48 15.78 11.42
N ARG A 80 -8.00 14.72 12.09
CA ARG A 80 -7.52 14.82 13.47
C ARG A 80 -6.29 15.72 13.58
N GLU A 81 -5.34 15.58 12.67
CA GLU A 81 -4.12 16.41 12.64
C GLU A 81 -4.46 17.89 12.40
N ALA A 82 -5.41 18.17 11.51
CA ALA A 82 -5.94 19.52 11.28
C ALA A 82 -6.60 20.10 12.54
N ALA A 83 -7.48 19.34 13.20
CA ALA A 83 -8.14 19.78 14.43
C ALA A 83 -7.13 20.05 15.56
N LEU A 84 -6.10 19.21 15.71
CA LEU A 84 -5.03 19.43 16.68
C LEU A 84 -4.21 20.69 16.35
N ALA A 85 -3.94 20.96 15.07
CA ALA A 85 -3.25 22.17 14.65
C ALA A 85 -4.05 23.44 15.00
N GLU A 86 -5.37 23.42 14.78
CA GLU A 86 -6.25 24.53 15.17
C GLU A 86 -6.25 24.79 16.68
N VAL A 87 -6.36 23.72 17.48
CA VAL A 87 -6.30 23.82 18.94
C VAL A 87 -4.94 24.37 19.40
N ASN A 88 -3.83 23.88 18.84
CA ASN A 88 -2.50 24.38 19.17
C ASN A 88 -2.35 25.87 18.84
N LEU A 89 -2.87 26.31 17.69
CA LEU A 89 -2.88 27.72 17.33
C LEU A 89 -3.71 28.56 18.32
N ALA A 90 -4.86 28.06 18.75
CA ALA A 90 -5.69 28.74 19.75
C ALA A 90 -4.96 28.87 21.09
N VAL A 91 -4.29 27.82 21.55
CA VAL A 91 -3.48 27.83 22.79
C VAL A 91 -2.34 28.84 22.67
N MET A 92 -1.60 28.85 21.55
CA MET A 92 -0.51 29.82 21.35
C MET A 92 -1.02 31.27 21.41
N LYS A 93 -2.15 31.56 20.76
CA LYS A 93 -2.77 32.89 20.81
C LYS A 93 -3.23 33.27 22.21
N ALA A 94 -3.82 32.32 22.95
CA ALA A 94 -4.23 32.54 24.33
C ALA A 94 -3.03 32.85 25.23
N ASN A 95 -1.96 32.06 25.13
CA ASN A 95 -0.73 32.26 25.90
C ASN A 95 -0.06 33.61 25.58
N ALA A 96 0.00 33.99 24.30
CA ALA A 96 0.56 35.28 23.90
C ALA A 96 -0.26 36.46 24.46
N ARG A 97 -1.59 36.33 24.43
CA ARG A 97 -2.50 37.33 25.03
C ARG A 97 -2.34 37.39 26.55
N GLU A 98 -2.26 36.25 27.21
CA GLU A 98 -2.07 36.16 28.65
C GLU A 98 -0.74 36.80 29.07
N ALA A 99 0.36 36.47 28.40
CA ALA A 99 1.67 37.07 28.66
C ALA A 99 1.63 38.61 28.52
N SER A 100 1.00 39.12 27.45
CA SER A 100 0.82 40.56 27.24
C SER A 100 -0.01 41.22 28.34
N ILE A 101 -1.07 40.57 28.80
CA ILE A 101 -1.89 41.06 29.91
C ILE A 101 -1.10 41.07 31.22
N HIS A 102 -0.38 40.00 31.53
CA HIS A 102 0.44 39.93 32.75
C HIS A 102 1.51 41.01 32.77
N GLU A 103 2.28 41.17 31.68
CA GLU A 103 3.31 42.22 31.59
C GLU A 103 2.72 43.62 31.79
N LYS A 104 1.64 43.94 31.07
CA LYS A 104 0.96 45.23 31.20
C LYS A 104 0.42 45.44 32.62
N THR A 105 -0.13 44.40 33.24
CA THR A 105 -0.68 44.47 34.60
C THR A 105 0.43 44.73 35.60
N HIS A 106 1.56 44.04 35.49
CA HIS A 106 2.72 44.24 36.34
C HIS A 106 3.27 45.66 36.21
N LEU A 107 3.36 46.19 34.97
CA LEU A 107 3.84 47.54 34.74
C LEU A 107 2.88 48.60 35.30
N LEU A 108 1.57 48.41 35.17
CA LEU A 108 0.56 49.29 35.77
C LEU A 108 0.62 49.26 37.31
N LEU A 109 0.77 48.09 37.92
CA LEU A 109 0.91 47.95 39.37
C LEU A 109 2.18 48.65 39.87
N ALA A 110 3.32 48.45 39.20
CA ALA A 110 4.58 49.11 39.55
C ALA A 110 4.47 50.65 39.43
N ARG A 111 3.83 51.14 38.36
CA ARG A 111 3.57 52.58 38.18
C ARG A 111 2.69 53.14 39.30
N GLN A 112 1.65 52.42 39.69
CA GLN A 112 0.77 52.83 40.80
C GLN A 112 1.55 52.91 42.12
N GLN A 113 2.34 51.88 42.44
CA GLN A 113 3.15 51.86 43.66
C GLN A 113 4.15 53.03 43.73
N LEU A 114 4.77 53.41 42.62
CA LEU A 114 5.67 54.57 42.56
C LEU A 114 4.91 55.88 42.77
N GLN A 115 3.72 56.04 42.18
CA GLN A 115 2.88 57.21 42.38
C GLN A 115 2.40 57.31 43.83
N ASP A 116 2.00 56.19 44.44
CA ASP A 116 1.58 56.12 45.84
C ASP A 116 2.74 56.44 46.80
N ALA A 117 3.98 56.12 46.41
CA ALA A 117 5.20 56.51 47.12
C ALA A 117 5.59 57.99 46.93
N GLY A 118 4.79 58.76 46.18
CA GLY A 118 5.00 60.19 45.95
C GLY A 118 5.89 60.53 44.75
N VAL A 119 6.23 59.55 43.90
CA VAL A 119 6.96 59.83 42.66
C VAL A 119 6.05 60.55 41.67
N ASN A 120 6.53 61.67 41.17
CA ASN A 120 5.92 62.50 40.15
C ASN A 120 5.71 61.73 38.84
N LYS A 121 4.52 61.92 38.24
CA LYS A 121 4.06 61.19 37.06
C LYS A 121 5.03 61.27 35.88
N SER A 122 5.66 62.43 35.64
CA SER A 122 6.64 62.59 34.55
C SER A 122 7.85 61.67 34.69
N ASP A 123 8.27 61.39 35.93
CA ASP A 123 9.45 60.57 36.18
C ASP A 123 9.07 59.09 36.16
N VAL A 124 7.86 58.74 36.61
CA VAL A 124 7.28 57.41 36.38
C VAL A 124 7.16 57.08 34.88
N ASP A 125 6.74 58.04 34.04
CA ASP A 125 6.64 57.86 32.58
C ASP A 125 8.01 57.64 31.91
N LYS A 126 9.07 58.24 32.44
CA LYS A 126 10.45 58.00 31.96
C LYS A 126 10.98 56.65 32.40
N MET A 127 10.67 56.22 33.63
CA MET A 127 11.19 54.97 34.21
C MET A 127 10.45 53.72 33.71
N LEU A 128 9.13 53.81 33.55
CA LEU A 128 8.25 52.69 33.19
C LEU A 128 7.35 53.10 32.01
N PRO A 129 7.90 53.18 30.79
CA PRO A 129 7.12 53.50 29.59
C PRO A 129 6.12 52.40 29.27
N MET A 130 4.98 52.80 28.69
CA MET A 130 3.86 51.94 28.28
C MET A 130 3.73 51.93 26.76
#